data_AF-A0A6J7PBK9-F1
#
_entry.id   AF-A0A6J7PBK9-F1
#
_cell.length_a   1.000
_cell.length_b   1.000
_cell.length_c   1.000
_cell.angle_alpha   90.00
_cell.angle_beta   90.00
_cell.angle_gamma   90.00
#
_symmetry.space_group_name_H-M   'P 1'
#
loop_
_entity.id
_entity.type
_entity.pdbx_description
1 polymer ?
#
loop_
_entity_poly.entity_id
_entity_poly.type
_entity_poly.pdbx_seq_one_letter_code
_entity_poly.pdbx_strand_id
1 'polypeptide(L)'
;MLVVRKVKGAILIGILATTVLAIVIEAVAGVGGKTADNPTGWGLNVPAVPEAIVATPDLGLLGQFSLFGSFQVIGVIASLLAIFSLMLSDFFDTMGTAFGLATEAELLDDEGNIPHFESILVVDSIAAAAGGAASVSSNTSYIESASGIGEGARTGIASIVTGALFLIAMFFSPLVTIIPYEAATPALVVVGFLMMTQIRHIDFTDYSIGIPAFLTIAIMPFTYSITNGIGAGFVSWLVIKIFTGKVKEVNWLMWVISIAYIIYFAIYPIQVLLGLK
;
A
#
# COMPACT_ATOMS: atom_id res chain seq x y z
N MET A 1 15.83 -17.57 0.54
CA MET A 1 16.17 -18.96 0.13
C MET A 1 14.96 -19.77 -0.32
N LEU A 2 13.90 -19.92 0.50
CA LEU A 2 12.70 -20.70 0.12
C LEU A 2 12.01 -20.17 -1.14
N VAL A 3 11.93 -18.85 -1.29
CA VAL A 3 11.37 -18.16 -2.48
C VAL A 3 12.18 -18.49 -3.73
N VAL A 4 13.52 -18.41 -3.65
CA VAL A 4 14.43 -18.76 -4.75
C VAL A 4 14.30 -20.24 -5.15
N ARG A 5 14.02 -21.12 -4.19
CA ARG A 5 13.75 -22.55 -4.42
C ARG A 5 12.32 -22.83 -4.90
N LYS A 6 11.50 -21.80 -5.15
CA LYS A 6 10.09 -21.92 -5.59
C LYS A 6 9.24 -22.81 -4.68
N VAL A 7 9.48 -22.77 -3.37
CA VAL A 7 8.68 -23.52 -2.40
C VAL A 7 7.33 -22.83 -2.22
N LYS A 8 6.23 -23.55 -2.40
CA LYS A 8 4.87 -23.03 -2.16
C LYS A 8 4.74 -22.63 -0.67
N GLY A 9 4.22 -21.44 -0.41
CA GLY A 9 4.10 -20.90 0.95
C GLY A 9 5.43 -20.45 1.58
N ALA A 10 6.47 -20.21 0.79
CA ALA A 10 7.80 -19.80 1.28
C ALA A 10 7.79 -18.63 2.27
N ILE A 11 6.92 -17.64 2.06
CA ILE A 11 6.79 -16.47 2.94
C ILE A 11 6.19 -16.89 4.28
N LEU A 12 5.08 -17.64 4.27
CA LEU A 12 4.44 -18.15 5.48
C LEU A 12 5.37 -19.06 6.29
N ILE A 13 6.05 -20.00 5.62
CA ILE A 13 7.03 -20.89 6.26
C ILE A 13 8.18 -20.07 6.87
N GLY A 14 8.63 -19.02 6.17
CA GLY A 14 9.65 -18.10 6.66
C GLY A 14 9.21 -17.38 7.93
N ILE A 15 8.00 -16.82 7.95
CA ILE A 15 7.43 -16.16 9.14
C ILE A 15 7.33 -17.18 10.29
N LEU A 16 6.71 -18.34 10.06
CA LEU A 16 6.53 -19.36 11.11
C LEU A 16 7.86 -19.85 11.68
N ALA A 17 8.83 -20.19 10.82
CA ALA A 17 10.13 -20.66 11.27
C ALA A 17 10.89 -19.59 12.07
N THR A 18 10.81 -18.32 11.64
CA THR A 18 11.47 -17.20 12.33
C THR A 18 10.77 -16.87 13.64
N THR A 19 9.44 -16.93 13.69
CA THR A 19 8.66 -16.77 14.93
C THR A 19 8.98 -17.88 15.94
N VAL A 20 9.04 -19.14 15.51
CA VAL A 20 9.44 -20.25 16.40
C VAL A 20 10.85 -20.06 16.93
N LEU A 21 11.80 -19.67 16.07
CA LEU A 21 13.16 -19.36 16.49
C LEU A 21 13.17 -18.20 17.51
N ALA A 22 12.39 -17.15 17.27
CA ALA A 22 12.29 -16.00 18.16
C ALA A 22 11.72 -16.37 19.54
N ILE A 23 10.70 -17.23 19.60
CA ILE A 23 10.15 -17.77 20.85
C ILE A 23 11.22 -18.58 21.62
N VAL A 24 12.01 -19.40 20.92
CA VAL A 24 13.10 -20.17 21.55
C VAL A 24 14.19 -19.23 22.09
N ILE A 25 14.55 -18.19 21.34
CA ILE A 25 15.53 -17.20 21.79
C ILE A 25 15.00 -16.47 23.02
N GLU A 26 13.75 -16.04 23.04
CA GLU A 26 13.15 -15.36 24.19
C GLU A 26 13.10 -16.28 25.42
N ALA A 27 12.72 -17.54 25.25
CA ALA A 27 12.65 -18.52 26.34
C ALA A 27 14.03 -18.82 26.97
N VAL A 28 15.12 -18.74 26.20
CA VAL A 28 16.48 -19.07 26.68
C VAL A 28 17.24 -17.83 27.15
N ALA A 29 17.13 -16.73 26.43
CA ALA A 29 17.92 -15.52 26.68
C ALA A 29 17.16 -14.46 27.51
N GLY A 30 15.84 -14.58 27.65
CA GLY A 30 15.01 -13.63 28.40
C GLY A 30 15.21 -12.20 27.93
N VAL A 31 15.24 -11.99 26.62
CA VAL A 31 15.62 -10.71 25.99
C VAL A 31 14.63 -9.62 26.38
N GLY A 32 13.35 -9.97 26.53
CA GLY A 32 12.28 -9.05 26.95
C GLY A 32 11.94 -8.00 25.90
N GLY A 33 10.90 -7.21 26.16
CA GLY A 33 10.47 -6.14 25.27
C GLY A 33 11.39 -4.92 25.33
N LYS A 34 11.39 -4.13 24.25
CA LYS A 34 12.13 -2.88 24.16
C LYS A 34 11.52 -1.83 25.09
N THR A 35 12.28 -1.45 26.11
CA THR A 35 11.91 -0.41 27.09
C THR A 35 13.04 0.61 27.23
N ALA A 36 12.82 1.70 27.96
CA ALA A 36 13.86 2.70 28.23
C ALA A 36 15.10 2.08 28.91
N ASP A 37 14.87 1.05 29.73
CA ASP A 37 15.93 0.31 30.45
C ASP A 37 16.49 -0.88 29.65
N ASN A 38 15.82 -1.30 28.57
CA ASN A 38 16.25 -2.37 27.67
C ASN A 38 16.12 -1.96 26.20
N PRO A 39 17.05 -1.14 25.68
CA PRO A 39 16.95 -0.62 24.31
C PRO A 39 17.15 -1.68 23.22
N THR A 40 17.69 -2.86 23.58
CA THR A 40 17.96 -3.99 22.69
C THR A 40 16.89 -5.10 22.75
N GLY A 41 15.81 -4.89 23.51
CA GLY A 41 14.68 -5.82 23.59
C GLY A 41 13.95 -5.99 22.25
N TRP A 42 13.09 -7.01 22.16
CA TRP A 42 12.19 -7.20 21.02
C TRP A 42 11.36 -5.94 20.77
N GLY A 43 11.12 -5.61 19.50
CA GLY A 43 10.36 -4.42 19.12
C GLY A 43 8.87 -4.47 19.51
N LEU A 44 7.98 -4.17 18.56
CA LEU A 44 6.54 -4.01 18.79
C LEU A 44 5.87 -5.15 19.58
N ASN A 45 6.30 -6.40 19.34
CA ASN A 45 5.75 -7.59 19.99
C ASN A 45 6.86 -8.46 20.57
N VAL A 46 6.67 -8.93 21.81
CA VAL A 46 7.54 -9.92 22.44
C VAL A 46 7.07 -11.33 22.04
N PRO A 47 7.92 -12.14 21.39
CA PRO A 47 7.56 -13.48 20.97
C PRO A 47 7.48 -14.40 22.20
N ALA A 48 6.26 -14.83 22.53
CA ALA A 48 6.00 -15.76 23.63
C ALA A 48 5.20 -16.97 23.14
N VAL A 49 5.22 -18.06 23.92
CA VAL A 49 4.30 -19.18 23.68
C VAL A 49 2.88 -18.68 23.99
N PRO A 50 1.94 -18.74 23.02
CA PRO A 50 0.60 -18.23 23.23
C PRO A 50 -0.11 -19.04 24.32
N GLU A 51 -0.66 -18.35 25.32
CA GLU A 51 -1.47 -18.97 26.38
C GLU A 51 -2.83 -19.47 25.85
N ALA A 52 -3.33 -18.83 24.79
CA ALA A 52 -4.54 -19.20 24.08
C ALA A 52 -4.32 -19.13 22.57
N ILE A 53 -4.82 -20.11 21.84
CA ILE A 53 -4.78 -20.16 20.37
C ILE A 53 -6.03 -19.48 19.77
N VAL A 54 -7.13 -19.47 20.53
CA VAL A 54 -8.42 -18.93 20.12
C VAL A 54 -8.88 -17.91 21.16
N ALA A 55 -9.30 -16.73 20.70
CA ALA A 55 -9.90 -15.69 21.52
C ALA A 55 -11.20 -15.18 20.90
N THR A 56 -12.07 -14.60 21.72
CA THR A 56 -13.23 -13.84 21.23
C THR A 56 -12.74 -12.53 20.62
N PRO A 57 -13.03 -12.24 19.34
CA PRO A 57 -12.62 -10.98 18.71
C PRO A 57 -13.14 -9.76 19.49
N ASP A 58 -12.27 -8.79 19.75
CA ASP A 58 -12.67 -7.50 20.29
C ASP A 58 -13.09 -6.57 19.14
N LEU A 59 -14.37 -6.22 19.11
CA LEU A 59 -14.96 -5.32 18.13
C LEU A 59 -15.34 -3.97 18.75
N GLY A 60 -14.80 -3.63 19.92
CA GLY A 60 -15.15 -2.42 20.66
C GLY A 60 -14.82 -1.12 19.92
N LEU A 61 -13.89 -1.15 18.96
CA LEU A 61 -13.53 -0.01 18.11
C LEU A 61 -14.53 0.20 16.96
N LEU A 62 -15.38 -0.77 16.63
CA LEU A 62 -16.35 -0.60 15.54
C LEU A 62 -17.26 0.60 15.82
N GLY A 63 -17.34 1.53 14.87
CA GLY A 63 -18.12 2.75 15.00
C GLY A 63 -17.46 3.85 15.83
N GLN A 64 -16.26 3.64 16.39
CA GLN A 64 -15.49 4.67 17.08
C GLN A 64 -14.70 5.54 16.10
N PHE A 65 -15.38 6.14 15.13
CA PHE A 65 -14.77 7.06 14.17
C PHE A 65 -15.21 8.49 14.44
N SER A 66 -14.36 9.44 14.05
CA SER A 66 -14.66 10.87 14.17
C SER A 66 -14.46 11.57 12.85
N LEU A 67 -15.54 12.10 12.28
CA LEU A 67 -15.50 12.87 11.04
C LEU A 67 -14.76 14.20 11.21
N PHE A 68 -14.85 14.79 12.40
CA PHE A 68 -14.32 16.13 12.69
C PHE A 68 -13.15 16.13 13.68
N GLY A 69 -12.75 14.96 14.19
CA GLY A 69 -11.70 14.85 15.20
C GLY A 69 -10.34 15.34 14.70
N SER A 70 -9.99 15.03 13.45
CA SER A 70 -8.77 15.53 12.81
C SER A 70 -8.72 17.06 12.80
N PHE A 71 -9.84 17.71 12.45
CA PHE A 71 -9.95 19.18 12.39
C PHE A 71 -9.74 19.84 13.75
N GLN A 72 -10.08 19.16 14.85
CA GLN A 72 -9.87 19.64 16.21
C GLN A 72 -8.42 19.44 16.68
N VAL A 73 -7.79 18.32 16.31
CA VAL A 73 -6.45 17.93 16.79
C VAL A 73 -5.34 18.65 16.03
N ILE A 74 -5.41 18.67 14.69
CA ILE A 74 -4.33 19.22 13.85
C ILE A 74 -4.73 20.52 13.12
N GLY A 75 -5.97 20.98 13.31
CA GLY A 75 -6.48 22.19 12.68
C GLY A 75 -6.99 21.97 11.25
N VAL A 76 -7.76 22.95 10.75
CA VAL A 76 -8.49 22.84 9.47
C VAL A 76 -7.55 22.68 8.28
N ILE A 77 -6.51 23.52 8.18
CA ILE A 77 -5.60 23.50 7.04
C ILE A 77 -4.82 22.19 6.97
N ALA A 78 -4.24 21.73 8.09
CA ALA A 78 -3.49 20.48 8.11
C ALA A 78 -4.37 19.25 7.85
N SER A 79 -5.61 19.25 8.35
CA SER A 79 -6.59 18.19 8.07
C SER A 79 -6.94 18.11 6.59
N LEU A 80 -7.22 19.25 5.95
CA LEU A 80 -7.52 19.29 4.52
C LEU A 80 -6.33 18.81 3.68
N LEU A 81 -5.10 19.20 4.03
CA LEU A 81 -3.89 18.73 3.35
C LEU A 81 -3.67 17.23 3.54
N ALA A 82 -3.89 16.70 4.75
CA ALA A 82 -3.77 15.27 5.04
C ALA A 82 -4.83 14.46 4.28
N ILE A 83 -6.10 14.90 4.31
CA ILE A 83 -7.20 14.26 3.57
C ILE A 83 -6.89 14.26 2.07
N PHE A 84 -6.48 15.40 1.51
CA PHE A 84 -6.13 15.49 0.10
C PHE A 84 -4.96 14.57 -0.27
N SER A 85 -3.91 14.54 0.55
CA SER A 85 -2.74 13.67 0.31
C SER A 85 -3.10 12.19 0.39
N LEU A 86 -3.90 11.78 1.40
CA LEU A 86 -4.35 10.40 1.57
C LEU A 86 -5.28 9.99 0.43
N MET A 87 -6.23 10.86 0.06
CA MET A 87 -7.15 10.63 -1.07
C MET A 87 -6.39 10.43 -2.38
N LEU A 88 -5.41 11.27 -2.69
CA LEU A 88 -4.59 11.08 -3.88
C LEU A 88 -3.79 9.78 -3.80
N SER A 89 -3.17 9.49 -2.66
CA SER A 89 -2.39 8.25 -2.49
C SER A 89 -3.26 7.01 -2.70
N ASP A 90 -4.44 6.96 -2.09
CA ASP A 90 -5.41 5.86 -2.15
C ASP A 90 -6.02 5.70 -3.55
N PHE A 91 -6.35 6.82 -4.20
CA PHE A 91 -6.82 6.83 -5.59
C PHE A 91 -5.77 6.22 -6.53
N PHE A 92 -4.51 6.65 -6.43
CA PHE A 92 -3.47 6.12 -7.30
C PHE A 92 -3.07 4.69 -6.97
N ASP A 93 -3.11 4.29 -5.71
CA ASP A 93 -2.86 2.91 -5.29
C ASP A 93 -3.93 1.98 -5.87
N THR A 94 -5.20 2.36 -5.77
CA THR A 94 -6.33 1.63 -6.35
C THR A 94 -6.22 1.51 -7.86
N MET A 95 -5.92 2.62 -8.56
CA MET A 95 -5.75 2.58 -10.01
C MET A 95 -4.56 1.71 -10.41
N GLY A 96 -3.41 1.89 -9.75
CA GLY A 96 -2.20 1.12 -10.04
C GLY A 96 -2.40 -0.37 -9.80
N THR A 97 -3.05 -0.72 -8.69
CA THR A 97 -3.34 -2.11 -8.35
C THR A 97 -4.39 -2.71 -9.28
N ALA A 98 -5.47 -2.00 -9.60
CA ALA A 98 -6.48 -2.46 -10.55
C ALA A 98 -5.88 -2.74 -11.93
N PHE A 99 -5.05 -1.84 -12.45
CA PHE A 99 -4.33 -2.06 -13.72
C PHE A 99 -3.33 -3.21 -13.65
N GLY A 100 -2.55 -3.31 -12.58
CA GLY A 100 -1.61 -4.41 -12.38
C GLY A 100 -2.31 -5.78 -12.37
N LEU A 101 -3.39 -5.90 -11.59
CA LEU A 101 -4.16 -7.14 -11.48
C LEU A 101 -4.94 -7.44 -12.77
N ALA A 102 -5.53 -6.45 -13.43
CA ALA A 102 -6.25 -6.66 -14.69
C ALA A 102 -5.32 -7.12 -15.82
N THR A 103 -4.09 -6.58 -15.86
CA THR A 103 -3.05 -7.00 -16.81
C THR A 103 -2.65 -8.45 -16.55
N GLU A 104 -2.36 -8.80 -15.29
CA GLU A 104 -1.98 -10.18 -14.91
C GLU A 104 -3.12 -11.18 -15.13
N ALA A 105 -4.36 -10.75 -15.00
CA ALA A 105 -5.54 -11.59 -15.20
C ALA A 105 -5.97 -11.72 -16.66
N GLU A 106 -5.34 -11.00 -17.59
CA GLU A 106 -5.74 -10.89 -18.99
C GLU A 106 -7.19 -10.39 -19.14
N LEU A 107 -7.57 -9.40 -18.33
CA LEU A 107 -8.94 -8.82 -18.27
C LEU A 107 -9.05 -7.46 -18.97
N LEU A 108 -7.99 -6.97 -19.60
CA LEU A 108 -8.02 -5.74 -20.40
C LEU A 108 -8.77 -5.99 -21.71
N ASP A 109 -9.51 -4.99 -22.19
CA ASP A 109 -10.13 -5.04 -23.51
C ASP A 109 -9.11 -4.81 -24.64
N ASP A 110 -9.58 -4.88 -25.90
CA ASP A 110 -8.73 -4.73 -27.10
C ASP A 110 -8.04 -3.34 -27.17
N GLU A 111 -8.55 -2.35 -26.44
CA GLU A 111 -7.99 -1.00 -26.35
C GLU A 111 -7.05 -0.83 -25.15
N GLY A 112 -6.89 -1.89 -24.34
CA GLY A 112 -6.05 -1.90 -23.13
C GLY A 112 -6.74 -1.27 -21.92
N ASN A 113 -8.06 -1.05 -21.96
CA ASN A 113 -8.82 -0.49 -20.85
C ASN A 113 -9.40 -1.59 -19.95
N ILE A 114 -9.68 -1.23 -18.70
CA ILE A 114 -10.35 -2.13 -17.76
C ILE A 114 -11.88 -1.98 -17.94
N PRO A 115 -12.60 -3.07 -18.24
CA PRO A 115 -14.06 -3.03 -18.28
C PRO A 115 -14.63 -2.59 -16.93
N HIS A 116 -15.61 -1.68 -16.94
CA HIS A 116 -16.30 -1.20 -15.73
C HIS A 116 -15.39 -0.55 -14.69
N PHE A 117 -14.32 0.14 -15.13
CA PHE A 117 -13.35 0.79 -14.24
C PHE A 117 -13.98 1.71 -13.18
N GLU A 118 -15.00 2.49 -13.55
CA GLU A 118 -15.74 3.35 -12.61
C GLU A 118 -16.38 2.55 -11.47
N SER A 119 -16.92 1.37 -11.77
CA SER A 119 -17.52 0.49 -10.75
C SER A 119 -16.47 -0.04 -9.78
N ILE A 120 -15.25 -0.34 -10.26
CA ILE A 120 -14.12 -0.77 -9.42
C ILE A 120 -13.75 0.36 -8.44
N LEU A 121 -13.61 1.59 -8.93
CA LEU A 121 -13.29 2.76 -8.10
C LEU A 121 -14.37 3.04 -7.05
N VAL A 122 -15.64 2.89 -7.40
CA VAL A 122 -16.75 3.08 -6.45
C VAL A 122 -16.74 2.02 -5.36
N VAL A 123 -16.54 0.74 -5.72
CA VAL A 123 -16.47 -0.35 -4.73
C VAL A 123 -15.30 -0.15 -3.78
N ASP A 124 -14.13 0.21 -4.31
CA ASP A 124 -12.95 0.50 -3.51
C ASP A 124 -13.17 1.70 -2.57
N SER A 125 -13.73 2.80 -3.07
CA SER A 125 -14.06 3.97 -2.25
C SER A 125 -15.04 3.65 -1.11
N ILE A 126 -16.04 2.79 -1.36
CA ILE A 126 -16.97 2.32 -0.34
C ILE A 126 -16.24 1.44 0.69
N ALA A 127 -15.32 0.57 0.24
CA ALA A 127 -14.51 -0.24 1.13
C ALA A 127 -13.57 0.61 2.00
N ALA A 128 -12.91 1.61 1.43
CA ALA A 128 -12.09 2.59 2.14
C ALA A 128 -12.89 3.33 3.22
N ALA A 129 -14.08 3.84 2.86
CA ALA A 129 -14.98 4.50 3.80
C ALA A 129 -15.47 3.55 4.90
N ALA A 130 -15.79 2.29 4.56
CA ALA A 130 -16.18 1.27 5.53
C ALA A 130 -15.04 0.93 6.49
N GLY A 131 -13.79 0.88 6.02
CA GLY A 131 -12.59 0.73 6.86
C GLY A 131 -12.47 1.87 7.88
N GLY A 132 -12.57 3.12 7.42
CA GLY A 132 -12.57 4.29 8.30
C GLY A 132 -13.72 4.29 9.31
N ALA A 133 -14.94 3.90 8.90
CA ALA A 133 -16.10 3.79 9.79
C ALA A 133 -15.98 2.65 10.81
N ALA A 134 -15.25 1.60 10.48
CA ALA A 134 -14.92 0.50 11.37
C ALA A 134 -13.68 0.79 12.26
N SER A 135 -13.14 2.01 12.21
CA SER A 135 -11.95 2.45 12.94
C SER A 135 -10.70 1.63 12.63
N VAL A 136 -10.56 1.21 11.38
CA VAL A 136 -9.37 0.57 10.81
C VAL A 136 -8.81 1.42 9.65
N SER A 137 -7.68 1.00 9.08
CA SER A 137 -7.10 1.64 7.89
C SER A 137 -8.02 1.54 6.68
N SER A 138 -7.75 2.36 5.65
CA SER A 138 -8.41 2.24 4.34
C SER A 138 -8.30 0.79 3.83
N ASN A 139 -9.43 0.18 3.49
CA ASN A 139 -9.46 -1.12 2.84
C ASN A 139 -9.38 -0.89 1.34
N THR A 140 -8.38 -1.50 0.68
CA THR A 140 -8.19 -1.40 -0.77
C THR A 140 -7.83 -2.76 -1.36
N SER A 141 -7.79 -2.84 -2.69
CA SER A 141 -7.30 -3.99 -3.42
C SER A 141 -5.81 -4.27 -3.16
N TYR A 142 -5.45 -5.54 -3.00
CA TYR A 142 -4.07 -5.96 -2.75
C TYR A 142 -3.42 -6.48 -4.02
N ILE A 143 -2.26 -5.91 -4.38
CA ILE A 143 -1.46 -6.34 -5.53
C ILE A 143 -0.94 -7.78 -5.39
N GLU A 144 -0.84 -8.30 -4.16
CA GLU A 144 -0.50 -9.68 -3.85
C GLU A 144 -1.53 -10.67 -4.40
N SER A 145 -2.75 -10.20 -4.71
CA SER A 145 -3.79 -11.00 -5.39
C SER A 145 -3.33 -11.50 -6.76
N ALA A 146 -2.30 -10.88 -7.36
CA ALA A 146 -1.62 -11.36 -8.56
C ALA A 146 -1.14 -12.82 -8.41
N SER A 147 -0.72 -13.22 -7.21
CA SER A 147 -0.32 -14.62 -6.95
C SER A 147 -1.48 -15.61 -7.09
N GLY A 148 -2.69 -15.22 -6.66
CA GLY A 148 -3.90 -16.02 -6.86
C GLY A 148 -4.32 -16.08 -8.32
N ILE A 149 -4.17 -14.95 -9.04
CA ILE A 149 -4.42 -14.86 -10.49
C ILE A 149 -3.44 -15.77 -11.25
N GLY A 150 -2.15 -15.77 -10.89
CA GLY A 150 -1.15 -16.65 -11.50
C GLY A 150 -1.44 -18.16 -11.31
N GLU A 151 -2.14 -18.54 -10.24
CA GLU A 151 -2.58 -19.93 -10.01
C GLU A 151 -3.98 -20.22 -10.63
N GLY A 152 -4.57 -19.28 -11.37
CA GLY A 152 -5.80 -19.48 -12.14
C GLY A 152 -7.07 -18.86 -11.56
N ALA A 153 -7.00 -18.03 -10.50
CA ALA A 153 -8.17 -17.31 -10.01
C ALA A 153 -8.66 -16.28 -11.05
N ARG A 154 -9.94 -16.35 -11.44
CA ARG A 154 -10.54 -15.45 -12.44
C ARG A 154 -11.96 -14.95 -12.10
N THR A 155 -12.68 -15.61 -11.19
CA THR A 155 -14.12 -15.38 -10.95
C THR A 155 -14.43 -14.58 -9.69
N GLY A 156 -13.41 -14.12 -8.94
CA GLY A 156 -13.58 -13.45 -7.65
C GLY A 156 -13.96 -14.35 -6.47
N ILE A 157 -14.34 -15.62 -6.71
CA ILE A 157 -14.64 -16.60 -5.66
C ILE A 157 -13.46 -16.77 -4.70
N ALA A 158 -12.24 -16.78 -5.22
CA ALA A 158 -11.03 -16.86 -4.40
C ALA A 158 -10.95 -15.69 -3.40
N SER A 159 -11.29 -14.47 -3.82
CA SER A 159 -11.32 -13.29 -2.96
C SER A 159 -12.41 -13.38 -1.89
N ILE A 160 -13.61 -13.88 -2.24
CA ILE A 160 -14.70 -14.10 -1.29
C ILE A 160 -14.30 -15.14 -0.23
N VAL A 161 -13.75 -16.28 -0.66
CA VAL A 161 -13.27 -17.32 0.25
C VAL A 161 -12.16 -16.79 1.15
N THR A 162 -11.23 -16.02 0.59
CA THR A 162 -10.14 -15.40 1.37
C THR A 162 -10.69 -14.43 2.41
N GLY A 163 -11.63 -13.56 2.05
CA GLY A 163 -12.31 -12.66 3.00
C GLY A 163 -13.05 -13.42 4.10
N ALA A 164 -13.78 -14.48 3.76
CA ALA A 164 -14.46 -15.32 4.75
C ALA A 164 -13.46 -16.02 5.70
N LEU A 165 -12.33 -16.49 5.18
CA LEU A 165 -11.26 -17.07 5.99
C LEU A 165 -10.61 -16.01 6.90
N PHE A 166 -10.47 -14.75 6.47
CA PHE A 166 -10.02 -13.66 7.32
C PHE A 166 -11.00 -13.33 8.46
N LEU A 167 -12.32 -13.45 8.23
CA LEU A 167 -13.30 -13.32 9.30
C LEU A 167 -13.13 -14.43 10.36
N ILE A 168 -12.85 -15.66 9.92
CA ILE A 168 -12.54 -16.77 10.82
C ILE A 168 -11.17 -16.54 11.51
N ALA A 169 -10.21 -15.95 10.81
CA ALA A 169 -8.88 -15.63 11.35
C ALA A 169 -8.94 -14.65 12.53
N MET A 170 -9.99 -13.84 12.67
CA MET A 170 -10.19 -12.97 13.84
C MET A 170 -10.19 -13.74 15.16
N PHE A 171 -10.72 -14.97 15.17
CA PHE A 171 -10.70 -15.83 16.36
C PHE A 171 -9.29 -16.30 16.71
N PHE A 172 -8.37 -16.29 15.75
CA PHE A 172 -6.97 -16.65 15.90
C PHE A 172 -6.06 -15.43 16.09
N SER A 173 -6.62 -14.26 16.44
CA SER A 173 -5.85 -13.05 16.72
C SER A 173 -4.69 -13.22 17.73
N PRO A 174 -4.76 -14.11 18.76
CA PRO A 174 -3.61 -14.35 19.65
C PRO A 174 -2.39 -14.92 18.94
N LEU A 175 -2.56 -15.59 17.80
CA LEU A 175 -1.44 -16.10 17.01
C LEU A 175 -0.71 -14.98 16.25
N VAL A 176 -1.36 -13.84 16.02
CA VAL A 176 -0.74 -12.70 15.35
C VAL A 176 0.12 -11.90 16.32
N THR A 177 -0.30 -11.80 17.59
CA THR A 177 0.42 -11.04 18.62
C THR A 177 1.76 -11.65 19.02
N ILE A 178 1.96 -12.95 18.78
CA ILE A 178 3.24 -13.63 19.05
C ILE A 178 4.27 -13.44 17.93
N ILE A 179 3.87 -12.91 16.76
CA ILE A 179 4.78 -12.71 15.63
C ILE A 179 5.58 -11.44 15.91
N PRO A 180 6.91 -11.55 16.12
CA PRO A 180 7.74 -10.38 16.34
C PRO A 180 7.93 -9.62 15.04
N TYR A 181 8.15 -8.31 15.15
CA TYR A 181 8.36 -7.45 13.98
C TYR A 181 9.56 -7.93 13.13
N GLU A 182 10.59 -8.44 13.79
CA GLU A 182 11.82 -8.97 13.22
C GLU A 182 11.58 -10.22 12.36
N ALA A 183 10.51 -10.99 12.62
CA ALA A 183 10.10 -12.10 11.76
C ALA A 183 9.29 -11.62 10.53
N ALA A 184 8.53 -10.54 10.69
CA ALA A 184 7.74 -9.96 9.61
C ALA A 184 8.58 -9.14 8.61
N THR A 185 9.62 -8.43 9.07
CA THR A 185 10.44 -7.55 8.21
C THR A 185 11.03 -8.27 6.99
N PRO A 186 11.69 -9.45 7.12
CA PRO A 186 12.27 -10.15 5.96
C PRO A 186 11.20 -10.61 4.97
N ALA A 187 10.00 -10.95 5.45
CA ALA A 187 8.87 -11.29 4.60
C ALA A 187 8.43 -10.07 3.77
N LEU A 188 8.32 -8.89 4.39
CA LEU A 188 7.98 -7.64 3.69
C LEU A 188 9.03 -7.27 2.63
N VAL A 189 10.32 -7.49 2.89
CA VAL A 189 11.39 -7.27 1.90
C VAL A 189 11.21 -8.18 0.67
N VAL A 190 10.87 -9.45 0.89
CA VAL A 190 10.57 -10.39 -0.20
C VAL A 190 9.34 -9.95 -0.98
N VAL A 191 8.27 -9.54 -0.30
CA VAL A 191 7.05 -9.03 -0.95
C VAL A 191 7.37 -7.80 -1.81
N GLY A 192 8.11 -6.83 -1.26
CA GLY A 192 8.56 -5.66 -2.01
C GLY A 192 9.42 -6.01 -3.23
N PHE A 193 10.29 -7.02 -3.13
CA PHE A 193 11.03 -7.53 -4.29
C PHE A 193 10.09 -8.13 -5.35
N LEU A 194 9.08 -8.92 -4.96
CA LEU A 194 8.10 -9.47 -5.88
C LEU A 194 7.31 -8.36 -6.58
N MET A 195 6.91 -7.31 -5.87
CA MET A 195 6.23 -6.15 -6.45
C MET A 195 7.12 -5.40 -7.46
N MET A 196 8.42 -5.24 -7.16
CA MET A 196 9.37 -4.61 -8.08
C MET A 196 9.56 -5.37 -9.41
N THR A 197 9.25 -6.67 -9.48
CA THR A 197 9.37 -7.42 -10.74
C THR A 197 8.45 -6.89 -11.85
N GLN A 198 7.35 -6.25 -11.47
CA GLN A 198 6.36 -5.67 -12.40
C GLN A 198 6.93 -4.52 -13.23
N ILE A 199 8.01 -3.87 -12.76
CA ILE A 199 8.71 -2.81 -13.50
C ILE A 199 9.18 -3.29 -14.88
N ARG A 200 9.38 -4.61 -15.07
CA ARG A 200 9.76 -5.20 -16.37
C ARG A 200 8.73 -4.96 -17.48
N HIS A 201 7.47 -4.72 -17.15
CA HIS A 201 6.43 -4.44 -18.14
C HIS A 201 6.46 -3.00 -18.66
N ILE A 202 7.26 -2.13 -18.05
CA ILE A 202 7.44 -0.75 -18.50
C ILE A 202 8.40 -0.73 -19.69
N ASP A 203 7.96 -0.15 -20.81
CA ASP A 203 8.83 0.07 -21.97
C ASP A 203 9.79 1.24 -21.72
N PHE A 204 10.99 0.92 -21.23
CA PHE A 204 12.06 1.89 -21.04
C PHE A 204 12.76 2.31 -22.34
N THR A 205 12.44 1.70 -23.48
CA THR A 205 12.99 2.10 -24.79
C THR A 205 12.31 3.35 -25.34
N ASP A 206 11.04 3.58 -24.98
CA ASP A 206 10.37 4.86 -25.20
C ASP A 206 10.68 5.83 -24.05
N TYR A 207 11.61 6.76 -24.27
CA TYR A 207 11.96 7.78 -23.27
C TYR A 207 10.81 8.70 -22.87
N SER A 208 9.75 8.80 -23.66
CA SER A 208 8.55 9.54 -23.26
C SER A 208 7.75 8.86 -22.14
N ILE A 209 7.98 7.57 -21.92
CA ILE A 209 7.38 6.76 -20.85
C ILE A 209 8.43 6.42 -19.78
N GLY A 210 9.63 6.01 -20.22
CA GLY A 210 10.71 5.56 -19.34
C GLY A 210 11.22 6.63 -18.38
N ILE A 211 11.36 7.90 -18.82
CA ILE A 211 11.82 9.00 -17.95
C ILE A 211 10.79 9.30 -16.84
N PRO A 212 9.49 9.50 -17.17
CA PRO A 212 8.46 9.65 -16.15
C PRO A 212 8.39 8.49 -15.16
N ALA A 213 8.40 7.25 -15.66
CA ALA A 213 8.36 6.06 -14.83
C ALA A 213 9.56 6.00 -13.87
N PHE A 214 10.76 6.30 -14.36
CA PHE A 214 11.97 6.38 -13.54
C PHE A 214 11.85 7.44 -12.43
N LEU A 215 11.38 8.65 -12.77
CA LEU A 215 11.20 9.72 -11.78
C LEU A 215 10.16 9.34 -10.73
N THR A 216 9.07 8.70 -11.13
CA THR A 216 8.06 8.17 -10.20
C THR A 216 8.67 7.19 -9.22
N ILE A 217 9.38 6.18 -9.71
CA ILE A 217 10.00 5.14 -8.87
C ILE A 217 11.07 5.73 -7.94
N ALA A 218 11.89 6.66 -8.40
CA ALA A 218 13.00 7.21 -7.63
C ALA A 218 12.54 8.21 -6.55
N ILE A 219 11.55 9.06 -6.85
CA ILE A 219 11.13 10.15 -5.97
C ILE A 219 10.30 9.63 -4.78
N MET A 220 9.55 8.55 -4.95
CA MET A 220 8.77 7.95 -3.86
C MET A 220 9.61 7.65 -2.61
N PRO A 221 10.69 6.84 -2.67
CA PRO A 221 11.52 6.54 -1.51
C PRO A 221 12.34 7.74 -1.04
N PHE A 222 12.79 8.63 -1.94
CA PHE A 222 13.56 9.81 -1.53
C PHE A 222 12.73 10.85 -0.77
N THR A 223 11.42 10.90 -1.04
CA THR A 223 10.51 11.84 -0.38
C THR A 223 9.58 11.18 0.64
N TYR A 224 9.69 9.86 0.81
CA TYR A 224 8.80 9.04 1.64
C TYR A 224 7.30 9.28 1.33
N SER A 225 6.98 9.54 0.07
CA SER A 225 5.62 9.89 -0.36
C SER A 225 5.31 9.35 -1.75
N ILE A 226 4.30 8.49 -1.82
CA ILE A 226 3.73 7.95 -3.08
C ILE A 226 3.23 9.13 -3.93
N THR A 227 2.46 10.02 -3.32
CA THR A 227 1.88 11.22 -3.95
C THR A 227 2.94 12.09 -4.64
N ASN A 228 4.10 12.30 -4.00
CA ASN A 228 5.18 13.09 -4.58
C ASN A 228 5.81 12.40 -5.80
N GLY A 229 6.03 11.08 -5.73
CA GLY A 229 6.58 10.34 -6.86
C GLY A 229 5.65 10.34 -8.07
N ILE A 230 4.35 10.11 -7.85
CA ILE A 230 3.35 10.13 -8.93
C ILE A 230 3.23 11.53 -9.52
N GLY A 231 3.21 12.56 -8.68
CA GLY A 231 3.17 13.95 -9.13
C GLY A 231 4.36 14.30 -10.03
N ALA A 232 5.57 13.92 -9.64
CA ALA A 232 6.76 14.15 -10.45
C ALA A 232 6.73 13.37 -11.79
N GLY A 233 6.17 12.16 -11.78
CA GLY A 233 5.89 11.38 -12.98
C GLY A 233 4.98 12.10 -13.97
N PHE A 234 3.80 12.54 -13.52
CA PHE A 234 2.86 13.23 -14.41
C PHE A 234 3.39 14.57 -14.92
N VAL A 235 4.03 15.36 -14.06
CA VAL A 235 4.60 16.64 -14.46
C VAL A 235 5.70 16.42 -15.49
N SER A 236 6.60 15.46 -15.28
CA SER A 236 7.65 15.16 -16.25
C SER A 236 7.09 14.61 -17.57
N TRP A 237 6.09 13.74 -17.53
CA TRP A 237 5.41 13.22 -18.72
C TRP A 237 4.75 14.34 -19.53
N LEU A 238 4.03 15.24 -18.86
CA LEU A 238 3.40 16.39 -19.50
C LEU A 238 4.46 17.28 -20.16
N VAL A 239 5.52 17.62 -19.44
CA VAL A 239 6.64 18.42 -19.95
C VAL A 239 7.23 17.77 -21.20
N ILE A 240 7.51 16.47 -21.17
CA ILE A 240 8.05 15.75 -22.34
C ILE A 240 7.09 15.81 -23.53
N LYS A 241 5.78 15.59 -23.33
CA LYS A 241 4.78 15.68 -24.41
C LYS A 241 4.67 17.09 -25.00
N ILE A 242 4.84 18.12 -24.17
CA ILE A 242 4.91 19.52 -24.64
C ILE A 242 6.11 19.75 -25.53
N PHE A 243 7.32 19.39 -25.06
CA PHE A 243 8.56 19.64 -25.80
C PHE A 243 8.74 18.75 -27.04
N THR A 244 8.09 17.58 -27.07
CA THR A 244 8.10 16.69 -28.24
C THR A 244 7.01 17.01 -29.26
N GLY A 245 6.20 18.05 -29.03
CA GLY A 245 5.13 18.49 -29.95
C GLY A 245 3.90 17.58 -29.97
N LYS A 246 3.84 16.57 -29.09
CA LYS A 246 2.73 15.61 -28.97
C LYS A 246 1.59 16.10 -28.07
N VAL A 247 1.35 17.41 -28.04
CA VAL A 247 0.41 18.05 -27.12
C VAL A 247 -1.04 17.61 -27.34
N LYS A 248 -1.38 17.27 -28.59
CA LYS A 248 -2.73 16.80 -28.95
C LYS A 248 -3.08 15.42 -28.40
N GLU A 249 -2.07 14.62 -28.01
CA GLU A 249 -2.27 13.32 -27.37
C GLU A 249 -2.59 13.46 -25.86
N VAL A 250 -2.43 14.66 -25.30
CA VAL A 250 -2.64 14.89 -23.87
C VAL A 250 -4.12 15.16 -23.59
N ASN A 251 -4.77 14.24 -22.88
CA ASN A 251 -6.12 14.43 -22.37
C ASN A 251 -6.18 15.65 -21.43
N TRP A 252 -7.26 16.43 -21.48
CA TRP A 252 -7.50 17.60 -20.63
C TRP A 252 -7.35 17.29 -19.14
N LEU A 253 -7.70 16.07 -18.69
CA LEU A 253 -7.59 15.69 -17.29
C LEU A 253 -6.13 15.58 -16.84
N MET A 254 -5.22 15.15 -17.72
CA MET A 254 -3.78 15.11 -17.43
C MET A 254 -3.19 16.50 -17.25
N TRP A 255 -3.71 17.49 -17.97
CA TRP A 255 -3.35 18.89 -17.77
C TRP A 255 -3.76 19.37 -16.39
N VAL A 256 -5.02 19.12 -16.00
CA VAL A 256 -5.55 19.53 -14.70
C VAL A 256 -4.73 18.91 -13.56
N ILE A 257 -4.49 17.59 -13.61
CA ILE A 257 -3.74 16.86 -12.58
C ILE A 257 -2.29 17.37 -12.49
N SER A 258 -1.62 17.51 -13.63
CA SER A 258 -0.23 17.98 -13.64
C SER A 258 -0.10 19.41 -13.12
N ILE A 259 -1.03 20.30 -13.46
CA ILE A 259 -1.07 21.68 -12.93
C ILE A 259 -1.32 21.67 -11.42
N ALA A 260 -2.25 20.83 -10.94
CA ALA A 260 -2.51 20.68 -9.52
C ALA A 260 -1.26 20.21 -8.76
N TYR A 261 -0.48 19.28 -9.33
CA TYR A 261 0.79 18.83 -8.75
C TYR A 261 1.87 19.91 -8.78
N ILE A 262 1.95 20.71 -9.85
CA ILE A 262 2.87 21.87 -9.90
C ILE A 262 2.52 22.84 -8.77
N ILE A 263 1.24 23.16 -8.57
CA ILE A 263 0.78 24.01 -7.48
C ILE A 263 1.16 23.37 -6.13
N TYR A 264 0.87 22.08 -5.94
CA TYR A 264 1.19 21.34 -4.72
C TYR A 264 2.67 21.42 -4.36
N PHE A 265 3.57 21.17 -5.32
CA PHE A 265 5.02 21.32 -5.10
C PHE A 265 5.43 22.77 -4.87
N ALA A 266 4.71 23.73 -5.43
CA ALA A 266 4.94 25.15 -5.22
C ALA A 266 4.36 25.69 -3.91
N ILE A 267 3.55 24.94 -3.14
CA ILE A 267 2.93 25.43 -1.90
C ILE A 267 3.98 25.95 -0.92
N TYR A 268 5.08 25.22 -0.69
CA TYR A 268 6.12 25.64 0.24
C TYR A 268 6.81 26.95 -0.19
N PRO A 269 7.34 27.09 -1.42
CA PRO A 269 7.91 28.36 -1.86
C PRO A 269 6.87 29.49 -1.92
N ILE A 270 5.60 29.21 -2.23
CA ILE A 270 4.52 30.20 -2.19
C ILE A 270 4.26 30.69 -0.76
N GLN A 271 4.25 29.80 0.23
CA GLN A 271 4.09 30.18 1.65
C GLN A 271 5.23 31.07 2.12
N VAL A 272 6.47 30.77 1.71
CA VAL A 272 7.64 31.59 2.00
C VAL A 272 7.54 32.95 1.31
N LEU A 273 7.10 33.00 0.04
CA LEU A 273 6.93 34.25 -0.72
C LEU A 273 5.80 35.14 -0.17
N LEU A 274 4.73 34.53 0.33
CA LEU A 274 3.56 35.21 0.92
C LEU A 274 3.74 35.55 2.41
N GLY A 275 4.89 35.21 3.02
CA GLY A 275 5.16 35.49 4.43
C GLY A 275 4.22 34.79 5.41
N LEU A 276 3.65 33.63 5.02
CA LEU A 276 2.71 32.85 5.83
C LEU A 276 3.41 31.82 6.75
N LYS A 277 4.72 31.96 6.97
CA LYS A 277 5.50 31.27 7.98
C LYS A 277 6.56 32.19 8.56
#